data_AF-A0A843EH62-F1
#
_entry.id   AF-A0A843EH62-F1
#
_cell.length_a   1.000
_cell.length_b   1.000
_cell.length_c   1.000
_cell.angle_alpha   90.00
_cell.angle_beta   90.00
_cell.angle_gamma   90.00
#
_symmetry.space_group_name_H-M   'P 1'
#
loop_
_entity.id
_entity.type
_entity.pdbx_description
1 polymer ?
#
loop_
_entity_poly.entity_id
_entity_poly.type
_entity_poly.pdbx_seq_one_letter_code
_entity_poly.pdbx_strand_id
1 'polypeptide(L)'
;PIEDRVKAIADLAVNWAKLKNTPVNKRRIAVLLHQNPPRADMIGGAFALDAPESTARLLRTMRRRGYVTGNMPSTGKGLTKRLLDGVSNDSEWLSSEDMLERAADKVSLSQYRKWLSEIDPSCSEKMTSDWGRAPGEINTVDDVTIIPGFIEGNIFVGLQPNRGLMDDCVDIYHSQDVPPPHSYLAFYRWLTDVFGAQAVIHMGCHGTLEWLPGKGTGLSSTCYPDLVFGHIPHIYPYAMSNPGEGMHAKRRNGAVIIDHLIPPLMRAGNYDELLDVESKLQEYLRARAADMKEKMTRTADDILRECQKISLLDDIGVAKNCTLSEFEEHIDTLYDYICEVKDNLIKNGLHILGNVPSDERMDQMVYSLVRTRNGSVPSLRESVAGIRGYDLDSLAETPYANDERS
;
A
#
# COMPACT_ATOMS: atom_id res chain seq x y z
N PRO A 1 -29.17 -28.45 -0.87
CA PRO A 1 -28.37 -27.25 -1.23
C PRO A 1 -28.88 -26.03 -0.45
N ILE A 2 -27.98 -25.12 -0.06
CA ILE A 2 -28.38 -23.84 0.54
C ILE A 2 -28.70 -22.88 -0.62
N GLU A 3 -29.97 -22.52 -0.78
CA GLU A 3 -30.49 -21.90 -2.01
C GLU A 3 -29.82 -20.56 -2.35
N ASP A 4 -29.66 -19.68 -1.37
CA ASP A 4 -29.03 -18.37 -1.53
C ASP A 4 -27.55 -18.51 -1.96
N ARG A 5 -26.83 -19.51 -1.43
CA ARG A 5 -25.44 -19.77 -1.81
C ARG A 5 -25.31 -20.35 -3.21
N VAL A 6 -26.25 -21.19 -3.64
CA VAL A 6 -26.30 -21.67 -5.03
C VAL A 6 -26.53 -20.50 -5.98
N LYS A 7 -27.47 -19.60 -5.63
CA LYS A 7 -27.73 -18.38 -6.38
C LYS A 7 -26.49 -17.47 -6.44
N ALA A 8 -25.80 -17.25 -5.34
CA ALA A 8 -24.58 -16.43 -5.29
C ALA A 8 -23.50 -16.91 -6.28
N ILE A 9 -23.24 -18.22 -6.31
CA ILE A 9 -22.27 -18.83 -7.23
C ILE A 9 -22.75 -18.69 -8.69
N ALA A 10 -24.04 -18.94 -8.94
CA ALA A 10 -24.63 -18.82 -10.28
C ALA A 10 -24.58 -17.37 -10.79
N ASP A 11 -24.93 -16.40 -9.95
CA ASP A 11 -24.88 -14.97 -10.27
C ASP A 11 -23.45 -14.54 -10.62
N LEU A 12 -22.46 -14.94 -9.80
CA LEU A 12 -21.05 -14.63 -10.07
C LEU A 12 -20.58 -15.23 -11.40
N ALA A 13 -20.90 -16.50 -11.66
CA ALA A 13 -20.55 -17.18 -12.92
C ALA A 13 -21.20 -16.50 -14.13
N VAL A 14 -22.48 -16.14 -14.02
CA VAL A 14 -23.22 -15.40 -15.04
C VAL A 14 -22.61 -14.02 -15.26
N ASN A 15 -22.20 -13.32 -14.21
CA ASN A 15 -21.61 -11.98 -14.35
C ASN A 15 -20.22 -12.02 -15.00
N TRP A 16 -19.40 -13.04 -14.72
CA TRP A 16 -18.17 -13.30 -15.49
C TRP A 16 -18.45 -13.59 -16.97
N ALA A 17 -19.47 -14.41 -17.26
CA ALA A 17 -19.88 -14.70 -18.63
C ALA A 17 -20.40 -13.45 -19.34
N LYS A 18 -21.20 -12.61 -18.68
CA LYS A 18 -21.68 -11.32 -19.20
C LYS A 18 -20.51 -10.40 -19.51
N LEU A 19 -19.54 -10.24 -18.60
CA LEU A 19 -18.35 -9.42 -18.81
C LEU A 19 -17.56 -9.87 -20.04
N LYS A 20 -17.34 -11.19 -20.19
CA LYS A 20 -16.65 -11.77 -21.36
C LYS A 20 -17.38 -11.45 -22.66
N ASN A 21 -18.70 -11.65 -22.69
CA ASN A 21 -19.53 -11.49 -23.89
C ASN A 21 -19.90 -10.03 -24.22
N THR A 22 -19.76 -9.10 -23.26
CA THR A 22 -20.00 -7.68 -23.52
C THR A 22 -18.87 -7.10 -24.37
N PRO A 23 -19.19 -6.48 -25.53
CA PRO A 23 -18.20 -5.77 -26.35
C PRO A 23 -17.42 -4.74 -25.53
N VAL A 24 -16.12 -4.62 -25.76
CA VAL A 24 -15.23 -3.79 -24.94
C VAL A 24 -15.70 -2.35 -24.79
N ASN A 25 -16.22 -1.74 -25.86
CA ASN A 25 -16.74 -0.38 -25.86
C ASN A 25 -18.07 -0.21 -25.08
N LYS A 26 -18.74 -1.29 -24.69
CA LYS A 26 -19.95 -1.29 -23.85
C LYS A 26 -19.66 -1.70 -22.40
N ARG A 27 -18.41 -2.07 -22.08
CA ARG A 27 -18.07 -2.53 -20.73
C ARG A 27 -18.07 -1.38 -19.75
N ARG A 28 -18.82 -1.52 -18.65
CA ARG A 28 -18.78 -0.59 -17.51
C ARG A 28 -17.86 -1.12 -16.41
N ILE A 29 -16.81 -0.38 -16.10
CA ILE A 29 -15.79 -0.80 -15.14
C ILE A 29 -15.65 0.26 -14.05
N ALA A 30 -15.58 -0.19 -12.80
CA ALA A 30 -15.24 0.66 -11.67
C ALA A 30 -13.78 0.43 -11.28
N VAL A 31 -13.03 1.50 -11.03
CA VAL A 31 -11.68 1.45 -10.46
C VAL A 31 -11.68 2.21 -9.15
N LEU A 32 -11.40 1.51 -8.05
CA LEU A 32 -11.47 2.04 -6.70
C LEU A 32 -10.06 2.17 -6.12
N LEU A 33 -9.73 3.37 -5.65
CA LEU A 33 -8.52 3.67 -4.90
C LEU A 33 -8.83 3.67 -3.40
N HIS A 34 -7.82 3.43 -2.58
CA HIS A 34 -7.94 3.51 -1.12
C HIS A 34 -7.58 4.91 -0.61
N GLN A 35 -8.17 5.32 0.51
CA GLN A 35 -7.88 6.56 1.22
C GLN A 35 -7.97 6.26 2.72
N ASN A 36 -7.00 5.51 3.23
CA ASN A 36 -6.93 5.06 4.63
C ASN A 36 -5.60 5.54 5.25
N PRO A 37 -5.61 6.39 6.30
CA PRO A 37 -6.76 7.09 6.90
C PRO A 37 -7.47 8.05 5.92
N PRO A 38 -8.68 8.55 6.25
CA PRO A 38 -9.53 9.28 5.31
C PRO A 38 -9.13 10.75 5.17
N ARG A 39 -7.85 11.00 4.88
CA ARG A 39 -7.27 12.34 4.70
C ARG A 39 -6.94 12.59 3.24
N ALA A 40 -7.01 13.84 2.79
CA ALA A 40 -6.73 14.19 1.40
C ALA A 40 -5.31 13.78 0.91
N ASP A 41 -4.30 13.79 1.80
CA ASP A 41 -2.92 13.37 1.50
C ASP A 41 -2.77 11.86 1.27
N MET A 42 -3.77 11.06 1.67
CA MET A 42 -3.76 9.60 1.61
C MET A 42 -4.49 9.03 0.38
N ILE A 43 -4.94 9.87 -0.56
CA ILE A 43 -5.62 9.40 -1.78
C ILE A 43 -4.71 8.49 -2.60
N GLY A 44 -5.18 7.27 -2.85
CA GLY A 44 -4.41 6.25 -3.55
C GLY A 44 -3.30 5.64 -2.70
N GLY A 45 -3.39 5.75 -1.37
CA GLY A 45 -2.49 5.06 -0.45
C GLY A 45 -2.57 3.55 -0.65
N ALA A 46 -1.45 2.93 -1.04
CA ALA A 46 -1.35 1.50 -1.27
C ALA A 46 0.03 1.01 -0.86
N PHE A 47 0.09 -0.21 -0.31
CA PHE A 47 1.36 -0.79 0.08
C PHE A 47 2.25 -1.00 -1.14
N ALA A 48 3.34 -0.24 -1.19
CA ALA A 48 4.42 -0.41 -2.16
C ALA A 48 4.01 -0.20 -3.65
N LEU A 49 2.91 0.50 -3.90
CA LEU A 49 2.37 0.78 -5.23
C LEU A 49 2.05 2.28 -5.37
N ASP A 50 2.49 2.88 -6.46
CA ASP A 50 1.97 4.18 -6.92
C ASP A 50 0.62 3.93 -7.58
N ALA A 51 -0.44 3.84 -6.77
CA ALA A 51 -1.78 3.51 -7.24
C ALA A 51 -2.35 4.56 -8.21
N PRO A 52 -2.11 5.88 -8.02
CA PRO A 52 -2.52 6.89 -9.00
C PRO A 52 -1.89 6.72 -10.39
N GLU A 53 -0.56 6.60 -10.51
CA GLU A 53 0.08 6.42 -11.83
C GLU A 53 -0.23 5.04 -12.41
N SER A 54 -0.33 4.01 -11.57
CA SER A 54 -0.78 2.66 -11.99
C SER A 54 -2.19 2.69 -12.59
N THR A 55 -3.10 3.44 -11.96
CA THR A 55 -4.47 3.62 -12.47
C THR A 55 -4.46 4.43 -13.77
N ALA A 56 -3.70 5.52 -13.85
CA ALA A 56 -3.57 6.28 -15.08
C ALA A 56 -3.04 5.41 -16.24
N ARG A 57 -2.04 4.57 -16.01
CA ARG A 57 -1.52 3.59 -16.98
C ARG A 57 -2.57 2.57 -17.40
N LEU A 58 -3.32 2.03 -16.44
CA LEU A 58 -4.43 1.12 -16.70
C LEU A 58 -5.44 1.79 -17.62
N LEU A 59 -5.88 3.01 -17.31
CA LEU A 59 -6.84 3.79 -18.10
C LEU A 59 -6.32 4.08 -19.52
N ARG A 60 -5.03 4.44 -19.69
CA ARG A 60 -4.38 4.59 -21.01
C ARG A 60 -4.44 3.28 -21.80
N THR A 61 -4.18 2.16 -21.14
CA THR A 61 -4.21 0.82 -21.75
C THR A 61 -5.63 0.42 -22.13
N MET A 62 -6.61 0.67 -21.26
CA MET A 62 -8.03 0.42 -21.53
C MET A 62 -8.50 1.23 -22.75
N ARG A 63 -8.15 2.52 -22.84
CA ARG A 63 -8.47 3.35 -24.01
C ARG A 63 -7.91 2.76 -25.30
N ARG A 64 -6.62 2.35 -25.31
CA ARG A 64 -5.97 1.67 -26.45
C ARG A 64 -6.63 0.34 -26.83
N ARG A 65 -7.26 -0.33 -25.86
CA ARG A 65 -8.00 -1.60 -26.08
C ARG A 65 -9.45 -1.38 -26.50
N GLY A 66 -9.91 -0.14 -26.66
CA GLY A 66 -11.25 0.21 -27.15
C GLY A 66 -12.30 0.39 -26.06
N TYR A 67 -11.91 0.49 -24.79
CA TYR A 67 -12.85 0.89 -23.73
C TYR A 67 -13.22 2.37 -23.90
N VAL A 68 -14.47 2.72 -23.59
CA VAL A 68 -14.94 4.11 -23.62
C VAL A 68 -14.55 4.79 -22.31
N THR A 69 -13.41 5.47 -22.31
CA THR A 69 -12.84 6.10 -21.10
C THR A 69 -13.03 7.61 -21.03
N GLY A 70 -13.81 8.23 -21.94
CA GLY A 70 -13.98 9.69 -21.97
C GLY A 70 -12.67 10.49 -21.89
N ASN A 71 -12.69 11.61 -21.16
CA ASN A 71 -11.56 12.50 -20.92
C ASN A 71 -10.76 12.13 -19.66
N MET A 72 -10.58 10.83 -19.40
CA MET A 72 -9.81 10.35 -18.24
C MET A 72 -8.39 10.94 -18.20
N PRO A 73 -7.90 11.34 -17.01
CA PRO A 73 -6.53 11.80 -16.81
C PRO A 73 -5.50 10.79 -17.29
N SER A 74 -4.40 11.30 -17.86
CA SER A 74 -3.35 10.49 -18.45
C SER A 74 -2.13 10.33 -17.56
N THR A 75 -2.10 10.89 -16.35
CA THR A 75 -1.00 10.80 -15.38
C THR A 75 -1.55 10.62 -13.97
N GLY A 76 -0.78 10.03 -13.07
CA GLY A 76 -1.13 9.88 -11.66
C GLY A 76 -1.42 11.23 -11.01
N LYS A 77 -0.56 12.24 -11.25
CA LYS A 77 -0.80 13.62 -10.79
C LYS A 77 -2.13 14.20 -11.30
N GLY A 78 -2.45 13.99 -12.57
CA GLY A 78 -3.72 14.44 -13.14
C GLY A 78 -4.92 13.72 -12.53
N LEU A 79 -4.76 12.43 -12.22
CA LEU A 79 -5.78 11.61 -11.57
C LEU A 79 -6.05 12.07 -10.13
N THR A 80 -4.99 12.23 -9.33
CA THR A 80 -5.10 12.71 -7.95
C THR A 80 -5.72 14.11 -7.92
N LYS A 81 -5.30 15.01 -8.82
CA LYS A 81 -5.93 16.33 -8.95
C LYS A 81 -7.42 16.20 -9.25
N ARG A 82 -7.82 15.36 -10.21
CA ARG A 82 -9.23 15.18 -10.58
C ARG A 82 -10.08 14.65 -9.42
N LEU A 83 -9.52 13.79 -8.57
CA LEU A 83 -10.18 13.27 -7.36
C LEU A 83 -10.31 14.36 -6.28
N LEU A 84 -9.25 15.15 -6.06
CA LEU A 84 -9.25 16.28 -5.11
C LEU A 84 -10.18 17.43 -5.54
N ASP A 85 -10.33 17.65 -6.84
CA ASP A 85 -11.29 18.62 -7.39
C ASP A 85 -12.76 18.15 -7.19
N GLY A 86 -12.97 16.86 -6.89
CA GLY A 86 -14.26 16.24 -6.61
C GLY A 86 -14.58 16.13 -5.11
N VAL A 87 -15.41 15.14 -4.75
CA VAL A 87 -15.62 14.74 -3.35
C VAL A 87 -14.69 13.59 -3.01
N SER A 88 -13.92 13.74 -1.94
CA SER A 88 -13.09 12.69 -1.34
C SER A 88 -13.73 12.13 -0.07
N ASN A 89 -13.09 11.16 0.57
CA ASN A 89 -13.49 10.69 1.89
C ASN A 89 -13.15 11.67 3.03
N ASP A 90 -12.34 12.68 2.74
CA ASP A 90 -12.09 13.85 3.58
C ASP A 90 -13.08 14.94 3.15
N SER A 91 -14.11 15.15 3.97
CA SER A 91 -15.17 16.12 3.72
C SER A 91 -15.18 17.28 4.73
N GLU A 92 -14.17 17.38 5.59
CA GLU A 92 -14.12 18.39 6.66
C GLU A 92 -14.11 19.82 6.11
N TRP A 93 -13.48 20.01 4.94
CA TRP A 93 -13.25 21.32 4.33
C TRP A 93 -14.16 21.63 3.13
N LEU A 94 -15.17 20.78 2.87
CA LEU A 94 -16.14 20.99 1.79
C LEU A 94 -17.48 21.46 2.35
N SER A 95 -18.04 22.50 1.73
CA SER A 95 -19.42 22.90 2.05
C SER A 95 -20.41 21.83 1.57
N SER A 96 -21.58 21.76 2.21
CA SER A 96 -22.68 20.89 1.77
C SER A 96 -23.05 21.10 0.29
N GLU A 97 -23.04 22.35 -0.17
CA GLU A 97 -23.30 22.73 -1.56
C GLU A 97 -22.22 22.17 -2.50
N ASP A 98 -20.94 22.34 -2.15
CA ASP A 98 -19.82 21.80 -2.92
C ASP A 98 -19.85 20.27 -2.98
N MET A 99 -20.16 19.61 -1.86
CA MET A 99 -20.29 18.14 -1.84
C MET A 99 -21.38 17.68 -2.81
N LEU A 100 -22.52 18.36 -2.83
CA LEU A 100 -23.61 18.06 -3.75
C LEU A 100 -23.22 18.36 -5.21
N GLU A 101 -22.55 19.47 -5.49
CA GLU A 101 -22.20 19.84 -6.86
C GLU A 101 -21.11 18.92 -7.45
N ARG A 102 -20.10 18.57 -6.64
CA ARG A 102 -18.89 17.88 -7.07
C ARG A 102 -18.95 16.35 -6.96
N ALA A 103 -20.03 15.81 -6.40
CA ALA A 103 -20.26 14.37 -6.27
C ALA A 103 -20.23 13.66 -7.63
N ALA A 104 -19.73 12.42 -7.67
CA ALA A 104 -19.85 11.59 -8.86
C ALA A 104 -21.31 11.26 -9.17
N ASP A 105 -22.07 10.99 -8.11
CA ASP A 105 -23.50 10.71 -8.12
C ASP A 105 -24.06 10.81 -6.69
N LYS A 106 -25.38 10.65 -6.55
CA LYS A 106 -26.13 10.82 -5.31
C LYS A 106 -27.14 9.69 -5.13
N VAL A 107 -27.27 9.21 -3.89
CA VAL A 107 -28.30 8.23 -3.52
C VAL A 107 -29.28 8.90 -2.57
N SER A 108 -30.55 8.97 -2.99
CA SER A 108 -31.62 9.47 -2.12
C SER A 108 -31.88 8.51 -0.96
N LEU A 109 -32.34 9.05 0.17
CA LEU A 109 -32.80 8.25 1.30
C LEU A 109 -33.86 7.21 0.93
N SER A 110 -34.79 7.55 0.03
CA SER A 110 -35.83 6.61 -0.41
C SER A 110 -35.25 5.41 -1.15
N GLN A 111 -34.28 5.64 -2.04
CA GLN A 111 -33.59 4.58 -2.76
C GLN A 111 -32.75 3.73 -1.80
N TYR A 112 -32.02 4.37 -0.88
CA TYR A 112 -31.19 3.65 0.08
C TYR A 112 -32.03 2.80 1.06
N ARG A 113 -33.15 3.32 1.56
CA ARG A 113 -34.08 2.56 2.43
C ARG A 113 -34.62 1.31 1.75
N LYS A 114 -34.87 1.37 0.44
CA LYS A 114 -35.26 0.19 -0.33
C LYS A 114 -34.15 -0.86 -0.27
N TRP A 115 -32.91 -0.51 -0.61
CA TRP A 115 -31.78 -1.45 -0.54
C TRP A 115 -31.52 -1.98 0.87
N LEU A 116 -31.66 -1.14 1.90
CA LEU A 116 -31.50 -1.55 3.29
C LEU A 116 -32.59 -2.54 3.74
N SER A 117 -33.80 -2.46 3.17
CA SER A 117 -34.88 -3.42 3.45
C SER A 117 -34.69 -4.78 2.74
N GLU A 118 -33.78 -4.87 1.77
CA GLU A 118 -33.49 -6.11 1.03
C GLU A 118 -32.42 -6.98 1.70
N ILE A 119 -31.69 -6.45 2.69
CA ILE A 119 -30.71 -7.21 3.47
C ILE A 119 -31.35 -7.88 4.70
N ASP A 120 -30.63 -8.81 5.32
CA ASP A 120 -31.13 -9.49 6.51
C ASP A 120 -31.41 -8.47 7.64
N PRO A 121 -32.58 -8.56 8.32
CA PRO A 121 -32.94 -7.63 9.39
C PRO A 121 -31.87 -7.50 10.47
N SER A 122 -31.23 -8.61 10.87
CA SER A 122 -30.18 -8.60 11.89
C SER A 122 -28.98 -7.75 11.50
N CYS A 123 -28.62 -7.74 10.21
CA CYS A 123 -27.57 -6.88 9.68
C CYS A 123 -28.00 -5.41 9.66
N SER A 124 -29.21 -5.12 9.17
CA SER A 124 -29.72 -3.74 9.10
C SER A 124 -29.91 -3.11 10.49
N GLU A 125 -30.33 -3.89 11.48
CA GLU A 125 -30.47 -3.49 12.88
C GLU A 125 -29.11 -3.21 13.51
N LYS A 126 -28.11 -4.08 13.28
CA LYS A 126 -26.75 -3.86 13.77
C LYS A 126 -26.11 -2.62 13.15
N MET A 127 -26.30 -2.40 11.84
CA MET A 127 -25.87 -1.14 11.20
C MET A 127 -26.55 0.07 11.83
N THR A 128 -27.85 -0.01 12.11
CA THR A 128 -28.59 1.09 12.73
C THR A 128 -28.15 1.36 14.17
N SER A 129 -27.80 0.30 14.91
CA SER A 129 -27.30 0.38 16.28
C SER A 129 -25.95 1.09 16.36
N ASP A 130 -25.05 0.82 15.41
CA ASP A 130 -23.68 1.35 15.46
C ASP A 130 -23.54 2.70 14.74
N TRP A 131 -24.36 2.95 13.71
CA TRP A 131 -24.21 4.13 12.83
C TRP A 131 -25.44 5.06 12.81
N GLY A 132 -26.42 4.81 13.68
CA GLY A 132 -27.66 5.58 13.71
C GLY A 132 -28.61 5.22 12.57
N ARG A 133 -29.65 6.02 12.37
CA ARG A 133 -30.65 5.74 11.33
C ARG A 133 -30.14 6.07 9.94
N ALA A 134 -30.54 5.28 8.95
CA ALA A 134 -30.34 5.57 7.54
C ALA A 134 -30.80 7.00 7.19
N PRO A 135 -29.99 7.78 6.44
CA PRO A 135 -28.80 7.36 5.69
C PRO A 135 -27.46 7.46 6.46
N GLY A 136 -27.49 7.80 7.74
CA GLY A 136 -26.30 8.06 8.54
C GLY A 136 -25.62 9.38 8.17
N GLU A 137 -24.51 9.70 8.84
CA GLU A 137 -23.84 11.02 8.73
C GLU A 137 -22.62 11.00 7.79
N ILE A 138 -21.94 9.86 7.66
CA ILE A 138 -20.72 9.74 6.85
C ILE A 138 -21.05 9.88 5.36
N ASN A 139 -20.44 10.86 4.68
CA ASN A 139 -20.69 11.18 3.27
C ASN A 139 -22.17 11.43 2.97
N THR A 140 -22.90 12.08 3.88
CA THR A 140 -24.31 12.43 3.70
C THR A 140 -24.50 13.94 3.80
N VAL A 141 -25.32 14.49 2.89
CA VAL A 141 -25.78 15.88 2.93
C VAL A 141 -27.30 15.89 2.71
N ASP A 142 -28.06 16.51 3.60
CA ASP A 142 -29.53 16.66 3.48
C ASP A 142 -30.27 15.36 3.12
N ASP A 143 -30.01 14.28 3.88
CA ASP A 143 -30.54 12.92 3.63
C ASP A 143 -30.16 12.29 2.28
N VAL A 144 -29.13 12.83 1.61
CA VAL A 144 -28.58 12.30 0.36
C VAL A 144 -27.18 11.78 0.61
N THR A 145 -26.95 10.50 0.35
CA THR A 145 -25.61 9.92 0.39
C THR A 145 -24.83 10.29 -0.88
N ILE A 146 -23.62 10.77 -0.69
CA ILE A 146 -22.70 11.25 -1.73
C ILE A 146 -21.78 10.12 -2.19
N ILE A 147 -21.62 9.98 -3.50
CA ILE A 147 -20.69 9.03 -4.11
C ILE A 147 -19.39 9.74 -4.49
N PRO A 148 -18.26 9.46 -3.80
CA PRO A 148 -16.98 10.08 -4.08
C PRO A 148 -16.31 9.49 -5.33
N GLY A 149 -15.81 10.36 -6.21
CA GLY A 149 -15.15 9.98 -7.46
C GLY A 149 -15.65 10.78 -8.67
N PHE A 150 -15.51 10.20 -9.85
CA PHE A 150 -16.03 10.76 -11.09
C PHE A 150 -16.25 9.69 -12.16
N ILE A 151 -17.12 9.98 -13.12
CA ILE A 151 -17.44 9.08 -14.24
C ILE A 151 -17.00 9.74 -15.54
N GLU A 152 -16.31 8.99 -16.40
CA GLU A 152 -15.95 9.40 -17.75
C GLU A 152 -16.20 8.24 -18.72
N GLY A 153 -17.14 8.44 -19.63
CA GLY A 153 -17.60 7.37 -20.52
C GLY A 153 -18.25 6.22 -19.74
N ASN A 154 -17.73 5.01 -19.89
CA ASN A 154 -18.20 3.82 -19.19
C ASN A 154 -17.32 3.46 -17.99
N ILE A 155 -16.44 4.36 -17.53
CA ILE A 155 -15.51 4.09 -16.43
C ILE A 155 -15.83 5.01 -15.27
N PHE A 156 -15.99 4.42 -14.09
CA PHE A 156 -16.03 5.15 -12.83
C PHE A 156 -14.66 5.00 -12.15
N VAL A 157 -14.09 6.11 -11.70
CA VAL A 157 -12.92 6.11 -10.81
C VAL A 157 -13.33 6.79 -9.52
N GLY A 158 -13.21 6.08 -8.40
CA GLY A 158 -13.65 6.57 -7.11
C GLY A 158 -12.78 6.08 -5.97
N LEU A 159 -13.18 6.49 -4.77
CA LEU A 159 -12.53 6.13 -3.52
C LEU A 159 -13.39 5.08 -2.82
N GLN A 160 -12.77 4.02 -2.32
CA GLN A 160 -13.48 3.08 -1.47
C GLN A 160 -14.06 3.85 -0.27
N PRO A 161 -15.35 3.71 0.05
CA PRO A 161 -15.96 4.46 1.14
C PRO A 161 -15.28 4.22 2.48
N ASN A 162 -15.34 5.24 3.34
CA ASN A 162 -14.80 5.15 4.69
C ASN A 162 -15.45 4.06 5.52
N ARG A 163 -14.61 3.48 6.38
CA ARG A 163 -15.02 2.40 7.28
C ARG A 163 -15.61 2.90 8.60
N GLY A 164 -15.36 4.16 8.93
CA GLY A 164 -15.87 4.87 10.10
C GLY A 164 -15.54 6.37 10.01
N LEU A 165 -15.68 7.08 11.14
CA LEU A 165 -15.27 8.47 11.27
C LEU A 165 -13.75 8.59 11.43
N MET A 166 -13.18 9.76 11.13
CA MET A 166 -11.72 9.95 11.06
C MET A 166 -11.00 9.55 12.36
N ASP A 167 -11.59 9.86 13.51
CA ASP A 167 -11.01 9.55 14.84
C ASP A 167 -11.02 8.05 15.18
N ASP A 168 -11.96 7.28 14.63
CA ASP A 168 -12.13 5.85 14.93
C ASP A 168 -11.57 4.92 13.82
N CYS A 169 -11.13 5.48 12.70
CA CYS A 169 -10.89 4.73 11.47
C CYS A 169 -9.81 3.65 11.60
N VAL A 170 -8.71 3.93 12.32
CA VAL A 170 -7.56 3.01 12.43
C VAL A 170 -7.95 1.71 13.13
N ASP A 171 -8.73 1.80 14.20
CA ASP A 171 -9.14 0.63 14.99
C ASP A 171 -10.23 -0.19 14.27
N ILE A 172 -11.00 0.43 13.37
CA ILE A 172 -12.14 -0.20 12.68
C ILE A 172 -11.72 -0.85 11.35
N TYR A 173 -10.62 -0.42 10.71
CA TYR A 173 -10.25 -0.91 9.36
C TYR A 173 -10.12 -2.43 9.22
N HIS A 174 -9.63 -3.09 10.28
CA HIS A 174 -9.49 -4.54 10.33
C HIS A 174 -10.46 -5.21 11.32
N SER A 175 -11.41 -4.44 11.87
CA SER A 175 -12.38 -4.94 12.85
C SER A 175 -13.44 -5.82 12.20
N GLN A 176 -13.64 -7.00 12.78
CA GLN A 176 -14.70 -7.93 12.42
C GLN A 176 -15.96 -7.79 13.29
N ASP A 177 -16.05 -6.76 14.14
CA ASP A 177 -17.15 -6.59 15.09
C ASP A 177 -18.08 -5.42 14.72
N VAL A 178 -17.52 -4.34 14.18
CA VAL A 178 -18.28 -3.15 13.77
C VAL A 178 -18.79 -3.38 12.35
N PRO A 179 -20.06 -3.19 11.99
CA PRO A 179 -20.57 -3.29 10.62
C PRO A 179 -20.13 -2.08 9.77
N PRO A 180 -20.21 -2.12 8.44
CA PRO A 180 -19.98 -0.96 7.58
C PRO A 180 -20.97 0.18 7.87
N PRO A 181 -20.56 1.46 7.73
CA PRO A 181 -21.50 2.58 7.71
C PRO A 181 -22.53 2.46 6.60
N HIS A 182 -23.63 3.20 6.73
CA HIS A 182 -24.69 3.24 5.74
C HIS A 182 -24.21 3.69 4.34
N SER A 183 -23.32 4.69 4.27
CA SER A 183 -22.75 5.16 3.01
C SER A 183 -21.91 4.11 2.28
N TYR A 184 -21.29 3.18 3.02
CA TYR A 184 -20.54 2.06 2.45
C TYR A 184 -21.47 1.10 1.70
N LEU A 185 -22.59 0.71 2.31
CA LEU A 185 -23.60 -0.13 1.64
C LEU A 185 -24.23 0.61 0.45
N ALA A 186 -24.60 1.88 0.64
CA ALA A 186 -25.19 2.70 -0.41
C ALA A 186 -24.27 2.81 -1.63
N PHE A 187 -22.97 3.00 -1.42
CA PHE A 187 -21.97 3.10 -2.49
C PHE A 187 -21.87 1.83 -3.32
N TYR A 188 -21.71 0.66 -2.68
CA TYR A 188 -21.59 -0.59 -3.45
C TYR A 188 -22.92 -0.95 -4.13
N ARG A 189 -24.07 -0.68 -3.51
CA ARG A 189 -25.38 -0.86 -4.15
C ARG A 189 -25.54 0.04 -5.36
N TRP A 190 -25.19 1.32 -5.23
CA TRP A 190 -25.13 2.26 -6.36
C TRP A 190 -24.22 1.74 -7.48
N LEU A 191 -23.03 1.25 -7.15
CA LEU A 191 -22.07 0.71 -8.11
C LEU A 191 -22.67 -0.44 -8.93
N THR A 192 -23.44 -1.30 -8.27
CA THR A 192 -24.06 -2.49 -8.86
C THR A 192 -25.35 -2.17 -9.63
N ASP A 193 -26.26 -1.38 -9.04
CA ASP A 193 -27.65 -1.25 -9.47
C ASP A 193 -27.90 0.01 -10.29
N VAL A 194 -27.08 1.06 -10.10
CA VAL A 194 -27.25 2.37 -10.76
C VAL A 194 -26.18 2.58 -11.82
N PHE A 195 -24.89 2.55 -11.43
CA PHE A 195 -23.79 2.65 -12.39
C PHE A 195 -23.77 1.42 -13.31
N GLY A 196 -24.09 0.24 -12.77
CA GLY A 196 -24.14 -1.01 -13.51
C GLY A 196 -22.75 -1.56 -13.80
N ALA A 197 -21.84 -1.50 -12.81
CA ALA A 197 -20.49 -2.06 -12.95
C ALA A 197 -20.55 -3.54 -13.34
N GLN A 198 -19.79 -3.91 -14.37
CA GLN A 198 -19.63 -5.31 -14.79
C GLN A 198 -18.37 -5.94 -14.23
N ALA A 199 -17.44 -5.10 -13.74
CA ALA A 199 -16.28 -5.50 -12.97
C ALA A 199 -15.84 -4.33 -12.07
N VAL A 200 -15.29 -4.67 -10.92
CA VAL A 200 -14.66 -3.73 -9.98
C VAL A 200 -13.18 -4.06 -9.87
N ILE A 201 -12.35 -3.03 -9.97
CA ILE A 201 -10.91 -3.10 -9.79
C ILE A 201 -10.56 -2.30 -8.53
N HIS A 202 -10.22 -2.95 -7.42
CA HIS A 202 -9.61 -2.26 -6.30
C HIS A 202 -8.10 -2.17 -6.54
N MET A 203 -7.50 -0.99 -6.40
CA MET A 203 -6.11 -0.75 -6.80
C MET A 203 -5.17 -0.68 -5.59
N GLY A 204 -4.45 -1.78 -5.33
CA GLY A 204 -3.44 -1.87 -4.27
C GLY A 204 -3.94 -2.53 -2.99
N CYS A 205 -3.03 -2.86 -2.07
CA CYS A 205 -3.39 -3.53 -0.81
C CYS A 205 -4.22 -2.64 0.13
N HIS A 206 -4.75 -3.25 1.19
CA HIS A 206 -5.50 -2.59 2.29
C HIS A 206 -6.89 -2.08 1.91
N GLY A 207 -7.60 -2.85 1.09
CA GLY A 207 -9.06 -2.75 1.02
C GLY A 207 -9.68 -3.03 2.38
N THR A 208 -10.82 -2.41 2.66
CA THR A 208 -11.57 -2.61 3.91
C THR A 208 -12.75 -3.56 3.76
N LEU A 209 -13.05 -3.98 2.53
CA LEU A 209 -14.25 -4.75 2.18
C LEU A 209 -14.14 -6.20 2.66
N GLU A 210 -12.97 -6.79 2.49
CA GLU A 210 -12.65 -8.15 2.90
C GLU A 210 -12.58 -8.31 4.42
N TRP A 211 -12.41 -7.22 5.15
CA TRP A 211 -12.35 -7.20 6.61
C TRP A 211 -13.70 -6.97 7.28
N LEU A 212 -14.76 -6.67 6.53
CA LEU A 212 -16.09 -6.48 7.11
C LEU A 212 -16.55 -7.72 7.90
N PRO A 213 -17.36 -7.57 8.97
CA PRO A 213 -17.78 -8.67 9.85
C PRO A 213 -18.39 -9.86 9.10
N GLY A 214 -18.08 -11.07 9.57
CA GLY A 214 -18.60 -12.32 9.02
C GLY A 214 -17.56 -13.43 9.01
N LYS A 215 -17.95 -14.59 8.48
CA LYS A 215 -17.14 -15.83 8.47
C LYS A 215 -15.82 -15.65 7.74
N GLY A 216 -14.74 -16.31 8.22
CA GLY A 216 -13.40 -16.25 7.59
C GLY A 216 -13.33 -16.78 6.15
N THR A 217 -14.20 -17.72 5.79
CA THR A 217 -14.35 -18.31 4.45
C THR A 217 -15.76 -18.91 4.33
N GLY A 218 -16.25 -19.15 3.11
CA GLY A 218 -17.58 -19.73 2.90
C GLY A 218 -18.69 -18.84 3.44
N LEU A 219 -18.75 -17.60 2.95
CA LEU A 219 -19.66 -16.58 3.45
C LEU A 219 -21.14 -16.96 3.32
N SER A 220 -21.95 -16.49 4.25
CA SER A 220 -23.42 -16.52 4.21
C SER A 220 -23.99 -15.16 3.78
N SER A 221 -25.28 -15.11 3.49
CA SER A 221 -26.03 -13.88 3.19
C SER A 221 -25.99 -12.82 4.29
N THR A 222 -25.65 -13.22 5.53
CA THR A 222 -25.49 -12.34 6.70
C THR A 222 -24.05 -11.87 6.92
N CYS A 223 -23.10 -12.29 6.07
CA CYS A 223 -21.72 -11.78 6.12
C CYS A 223 -21.63 -10.47 5.35
N TYR A 224 -21.11 -9.42 5.97
CA TYR A 224 -21.04 -8.10 5.36
C TYR A 224 -20.25 -8.01 4.05
N PRO A 225 -19.12 -8.73 3.86
CA PRO A 225 -18.44 -8.70 2.57
C PRO A 225 -19.33 -9.23 1.42
N ASP A 226 -20.16 -10.25 1.68
CA ASP A 226 -21.11 -10.84 0.71
C ASP A 226 -22.28 -9.88 0.44
N LEU A 227 -22.91 -9.37 1.49
CA LEU A 227 -24.11 -8.53 1.36
C LEU A 227 -23.82 -7.15 0.75
N VAL A 228 -22.63 -6.60 0.99
CA VAL A 228 -22.23 -5.29 0.48
C VAL A 228 -21.75 -5.39 -0.96
N PHE A 229 -20.83 -6.31 -1.25
CA PHE A 229 -20.21 -6.39 -2.57
C PHE A 229 -21.07 -7.13 -3.59
N GLY A 230 -21.87 -8.09 -3.13
CA GLY A 230 -22.64 -8.97 -4.00
C GLY A 230 -21.74 -9.86 -4.87
N HIS A 231 -22.24 -10.19 -6.06
CA HIS A 231 -21.68 -11.23 -6.93
C HIS A 231 -21.10 -10.66 -8.23
N ILE A 232 -20.34 -9.56 -8.16
CA ILE A 232 -19.71 -8.91 -9.32
C ILE A 232 -18.26 -9.40 -9.49
N PRO A 233 -17.76 -9.56 -10.74
CA PRO A 233 -16.35 -9.79 -11.00
C PRO A 233 -15.44 -8.78 -10.29
N HIS A 234 -14.61 -9.30 -9.38
CA HIS A 234 -13.67 -8.53 -8.58
C HIS A 234 -12.25 -8.82 -9.05
N ILE A 235 -11.55 -7.80 -9.51
CA ILE A 235 -10.16 -7.88 -9.95
C ILE A 235 -9.33 -7.05 -9.00
N TYR A 236 -8.20 -7.57 -8.53
CA TYR A 236 -7.45 -6.90 -7.48
C TYR A 236 -5.94 -6.98 -7.72
N PRO A 237 -5.31 -5.95 -8.31
CA PRO A 237 -3.86 -5.81 -8.28
C PRO A 237 -3.35 -5.75 -6.84
N TYR A 238 -2.48 -6.70 -6.48
CA TYR A 238 -2.02 -6.89 -5.10
C TYR A 238 -0.50 -7.09 -5.07
N ALA A 239 0.16 -6.65 -3.99
CA ALA A 239 1.60 -6.80 -3.85
C ALA A 239 1.95 -8.28 -3.63
N MET A 240 2.85 -8.84 -4.46
CA MET A 240 3.27 -10.24 -4.34
C MET A 240 3.90 -10.59 -2.98
N SER A 241 4.43 -9.58 -2.27
CA SER A 241 5.02 -9.72 -0.95
C SER A 241 4.00 -9.75 0.19
N ASN A 242 2.70 -9.56 -0.10
CA ASN A 242 1.63 -9.60 0.90
C ASN A 242 0.57 -10.68 0.56
N PRO A 243 0.97 -11.97 0.49
CA PRO A 243 0.04 -13.04 0.15
C PRO A 243 -1.01 -13.26 1.25
N GLY A 244 -0.70 -12.95 2.51
CA GLY A 244 -1.60 -13.15 3.64
C GLY A 244 -2.91 -12.39 3.48
N GLU A 245 -2.84 -11.07 3.28
CA GLU A 245 -4.02 -10.25 3.06
C GLU A 245 -4.71 -10.54 1.72
N GLY A 246 -3.93 -10.77 0.64
CA GLY A 246 -4.50 -11.14 -0.66
C GLY A 246 -5.35 -12.41 -0.60
N MET A 247 -5.04 -13.34 0.30
CA MET A 247 -5.86 -14.53 0.55
C MET A 247 -7.20 -14.22 1.23
N HIS A 248 -7.30 -13.17 2.05
CA HIS A 248 -8.58 -12.73 2.61
C HIS A 248 -9.51 -12.22 1.51
N ALA A 249 -9.02 -11.36 0.62
CA ALA A 249 -9.80 -10.87 -0.52
C ALA A 249 -10.29 -12.01 -1.44
N LYS A 250 -9.44 -13.03 -1.70
CA LYS A 250 -9.85 -14.24 -2.44
C LYS A 250 -10.99 -14.99 -1.74
N ARG A 251 -10.84 -15.27 -0.44
CA ARG A 251 -11.75 -16.13 0.33
C ARG A 251 -13.07 -15.46 0.70
N ARG A 252 -13.06 -14.14 0.90
CA ARG A 252 -14.22 -13.38 1.41
C ARG A 252 -14.93 -12.59 0.32
N ASN A 253 -14.29 -12.31 -0.81
CA ASN A 253 -14.92 -11.50 -1.87
C ASN A 253 -14.77 -12.09 -3.28
N GLY A 254 -14.22 -13.31 -3.40
CA GLY A 254 -14.02 -13.95 -4.70
C GLY A 254 -13.07 -13.18 -5.62
N ALA A 255 -12.14 -12.39 -5.04
CA ALA A 255 -11.24 -11.54 -5.81
C ALA A 255 -10.28 -12.37 -6.69
N VAL A 256 -10.14 -11.96 -7.95
CA VAL A 256 -9.06 -12.40 -8.83
C VAL A 256 -7.85 -11.53 -8.57
N ILE A 257 -6.92 -12.04 -7.77
CA ILE A 257 -5.66 -11.36 -7.48
C ILE A 257 -4.76 -11.38 -8.71
N ILE A 258 -4.26 -10.19 -9.09
CA ILE A 258 -3.23 -10.01 -10.11
C ILE A 258 -1.99 -9.47 -9.41
N ASP A 259 -1.06 -10.37 -9.09
CA ASP A 259 0.13 -9.98 -8.35
C ASP A 259 1.00 -9.01 -9.18
N HIS A 260 1.56 -8.00 -8.51
CA HIS A 260 2.56 -7.10 -9.07
C HIS A 260 3.88 -7.18 -8.29
N LEU A 261 4.95 -6.75 -8.95
CA LEU A 261 6.30 -6.75 -8.38
C LEU A 261 6.37 -5.79 -7.18
N ILE A 262 7.27 -6.09 -6.24
CA ILE A 262 7.69 -5.12 -5.22
C ILE A 262 8.36 -3.90 -5.88
N PRO A 263 8.47 -2.75 -5.18
CA PRO A 263 9.30 -1.66 -5.64
C PRO A 263 10.75 -2.12 -5.88
N PRO A 264 11.47 -1.45 -6.80
CA PRO A 264 12.89 -1.71 -6.98
C PRO A 264 13.62 -1.61 -5.65
N LEU A 265 14.44 -2.61 -5.33
CA LEU A 265 15.32 -2.59 -4.17
C LEU A 265 16.65 -1.92 -4.55
N MET A 266 17.25 -1.21 -3.60
CA MET A 266 18.61 -0.70 -3.70
C MET A 266 19.31 -0.80 -2.36
N ARG A 267 20.64 -0.83 -2.37
CA ARG A 267 21.41 -0.58 -1.14
C ARG A 267 21.16 0.85 -0.69
N ALA A 268 21.00 1.06 0.62
CA ALA A 268 20.81 2.38 1.18
C ALA A 268 21.95 3.33 0.82
N GLY A 269 23.18 2.80 0.75
CA GLY A 269 24.36 3.63 0.51
C GLY A 269 24.63 4.54 1.70
N ASN A 270 25.41 5.59 1.47
CA ASN A 270 25.68 6.60 2.49
C ASN A 270 24.87 7.87 2.21
N TYR A 271 24.41 8.51 3.28
CA TYR A 271 23.86 9.86 3.26
C TYR A 271 24.96 10.86 3.66
N ASP A 272 24.85 12.12 3.22
CA ASP A 272 25.92 13.13 3.31
C ASP A 272 26.57 13.22 4.71
N GLU A 273 25.78 13.11 5.78
CA GLU A 273 26.27 13.21 7.16
C GLU A 273 27.00 11.95 7.65
N LEU A 274 26.62 10.76 7.17
CA LEU A 274 27.31 9.49 7.46
C LEU A 274 28.64 9.37 6.70
N LEU A 275 28.77 10.04 5.55
CA LEU A 275 30.02 10.08 4.78
C LEU A 275 31.16 10.76 5.55
N ASP A 276 30.85 11.82 6.30
CA ASP A 276 31.85 12.52 7.11
C ASP A 276 32.37 11.63 8.25
N VAL A 277 31.46 10.90 8.92
CA VAL A 277 31.81 9.94 9.96
C VAL A 277 32.64 8.79 9.39
N GLU A 278 32.22 8.18 8.27
CA GLU A 278 32.97 7.10 7.61
C GLU A 278 34.36 7.56 7.16
N SER A 279 34.47 8.76 6.58
CA SER A 279 35.75 9.31 6.13
C SER A 279 36.74 9.49 7.29
N LYS A 280 36.25 10.01 8.43
CA LYS A 280 37.06 10.15 9.65
C LYS A 280 37.39 8.81 10.28
N LEU A 281 36.45 7.86 10.26
CA LEU A 281 36.68 6.51 10.73
C LEU A 281 37.78 5.80 9.93
N GLN A 282 37.76 5.94 8.61
CA GLN A 282 38.83 5.45 7.73
C GLN A 282 40.18 6.11 8.03
N GLU A 283 40.19 7.41 8.34
CA GLU A 283 41.41 8.09 8.80
C GLU A 283 41.91 7.54 10.14
N TYR A 284 41.01 7.26 11.09
CA TYR A 284 41.33 6.65 12.37
C TYR A 284 41.95 5.27 12.18
N LEU A 285 41.34 4.42 11.34
CA LEU A 285 41.85 3.07 11.05
C LEU A 285 43.26 3.11 10.41
N ARG A 286 43.51 4.04 9.49
CA ARG A 286 44.86 4.25 8.93
C ARG A 286 45.87 4.72 9.97
N ALA A 287 45.46 5.60 10.88
CA ALA A 287 46.30 6.05 11.98
C ALA A 287 46.62 4.90 12.97
N ARG A 288 45.63 4.03 13.22
CA ARG A 288 45.77 2.81 14.03
C ARG A 288 46.77 1.83 13.41
N ALA A 289 46.66 1.57 12.11
CA ALA A 289 47.59 0.70 11.38
C ALA A 289 49.04 1.25 11.36
N ALA A 290 49.20 2.57 11.38
CA ALA A 290 50.50 3.24 11.41
C ALA A 290 51.04 3.56 12.82
N ASP A 291 50.37 3.10 13.89
CA ASP A 291 50.69 3.37 15.30
C ASP A 291 50.86 4.88 15.64
N MET A 292 50.08 5.75 14.98
CA MET A 292 50.12 7.20 15.17
C MET A 292 49.16 7.66 16.28
N LYS A 293 49.53 7.43 17.54
CA LYS A 293 48.66 7.67 18.72
C LYS A 293 48.03 9.06 18.80
N GLU A 294 48.82 10.12 18.58
CA GLU A 294 48.29 11.50 18.63
C GLU A 294 47.22 11.74 17.56
N LYS A 295 47.41 11.13 16.38
CA LYS A 295 46.45 11.23 15.28
C LYS A 295 45.19 10.42 15.58
N MET A 296 45.32 9.22 16.14
CA MET A 296 44.18 8.41 16.58
C MET A 296 43.28 9.16 17.55
N THR A 297 43.84 9.72 18.62
CA THR A 297 43.06 10.45 19.64
C THR A 297 42.36 11.68 19.05
N ARG A 298 43.04 12.42 18.16
CA ARG A 298 42.43 13.59 17.49
C ARG A 298 41.28 13.17 16.56
N THR A 299 41.47 12.11 15.78
CA THR A 299 40.42 11.63 14.87
C THR A 299 39.27 11.00 15.65
N ALA A 300 39.51 10.31 16.77
CA ALA A 300 38.45 9.79 17.64
C ALA A 300 37.60 10.91 18.25
N ASP A 301 38.21 12.01 18.71
CA ASP A 301 37.47 13.18 19.22
C ASP A 301 36.61 13.84 18.13
N ASP A 302 37.15 13.96 16.92
CA ASP A 302 36.39 14.42 15.76
C ASP A 302 35.20 13.50 15.43
N ILE A 303 35.40 12.18 15.43
CA ILE A 303 34.34 11.20 15.18
C ILE A 303 33.25 11.31 16.26
N LEU A 304 33.63 11.41 17.54
CA LEU A 304 32.70 11.54 18.65
C LEU A 304 31.80 12.78 18.49
N ARG A 305 32.40 13.92 18.13
CA ARG A 305 31.64 15.17 17.91
C ARG A 305 30.64 15.05 16.77
N GLU A 306 31.04 14.44 15.65
CA GLU A 306 30.11 14.22 14.54
C GLU A 306 29.00 13.24 14.95
N CYS A 307 29.33 12.13 15.64
CA CYS A 307 28.33 11.18 16.15
C CYS A 307 27.32 11.86 17.09
N GLN A 308 27.76 12.77 17.96
CA GLN A 308 26.87 13.55 18.83
C GLN A 308 25.95 14.49 18.04
N LYS A 309 26.48 15.13 16.99
CA LYS A 309 25.72 16.06 16.13
C LYS A 309 24.58 15.37 15.39
N ILE A 310 24.80 14.16 14.90
CA ILE A 310 23.80 13.38 14.14
C ILE A 310 23.04 12.36 15.01
N SER A 311 23.25 12.38 16.33
CA SER A 311 22.63 11.46 17.31
C SER A 311 22.91 9.96 17.10
N LEU A 312 24.05 9.61 16.47
CA LEU A 312 24.43 8.23 16.16
C LEU A 312 24.80 7.39 17.40
N LEU A 313 25.13 8.05 18.51
CA LEU A 313 25.55 7.36 19.74
C LEU A 313 24.44 6.47 20.31
N ASP A 314 23.18 6.89 20.16
CA ASP A 314 22.03 6.10 20.64
C ASP A 314 21.91 4.78 19.84
N ASP A 315 22.19 4.81 18.54
CA ASP A 315 22.11 3.63 17.65
C ASP A 315 23.19 2.58 17.94
N ILE A 316 24.37 3.01 18.42
CA ILE A 316 25.45 2.13 18.84
C ILE A 316 25.45 1.82 20.35
N GLY A 317 24.42 2.25 21.08
CA GLY A 317 24.23 1.97 22.50
C GLY A 317 25.19 2.72 23.44
N VAL A 318 25.74 3.86 23.01
CA VAL A 318 26.69 4.68 23.77
C VAL A 318 25.98 5.89 24.37
N ALA A 319 26.27 6.19 25.64
CA ALA A 319 25.69 7.34 26.32
C ALA A 319 26.16 8.67 25.68
N LYS A 320 25.25 9.63 25.48
CA LYS A 320 25.57 10.92 24.82
C LYS A 320 26.69 11.72 25.50
N ASN A 321 26.85 11.54 26.81
CA ASN A 321 27.86 12.19 27.64
C ASN A 321 29.10 11.29 27.89
N CYS A 322 29.33 10.27 27.06
CA CYS A 322 30.51 9.43 27.16
C CYS A 322 31.79 10.27 27.02
N THR A 323 32.82 9.86 27.73
CA THR A 323 34.18 10.37 27.58
C THR A 323 34.80 9.85 26.28
N LEU A 324 35.87 10.50 25.82
CA LEU A 324 36.61 10.05 24.65
C LEU A 324 37.15 8.62 24.80
N SER A 325 37.63 8.27 26.00
CA SER A 325 38.14 6.92 26.27
C SER A 325 37.06 5.86 26.20
N GLU A 326 35.85 6.14 26.70
CA GLU A 326 34.71 5.24 26.59
C GLU A 326 34.28 5.09 25.11
N PHE A 327 34.29 6.19 24.35
CA PHE A 327 33.96 6.15 22.92
C PHE A 327 34.96 5.34 22.08
N GLU A 328 36.27 5.44 22.38
CA GLU A 328 37.31 4.69 21.66
C GLU A 328 37.10 3.17 21.72
N GLU A 329 36.51 2.65 22.81
CA GLU A 329 36.16 1.22 22.94
C GLU A 329 35.03 0.79 21.98
N HIS A 330 34.25 1.74 21.45
CA HIS A 330 33.11 1.50 20.57
C HIS A 330 33.38 1.85 19.10
N ILE A 331 34.60 2.23 18.73
CA ILE A 331 34.93 2.60 17.34
C ILE A 331 34.71 1.43 16.36
N ASP A 332 35.03 0.20 16.75
CA ASP A 332 34.78 -0.97 15.90
C ASP A 332 33.27 -1.25 15.77
N THR A 333 32.49 -1.05 16.83
CA THR A 333 31.01 -1.13 16.80
C THR A 333 30.42 -0.07 15.86
N LEU A 334 30.95 1.15 15.89
CA LEU A 334 30.57 2.21 14.96
C LEU A 334 30.87 1.83 13.50
N TYR A 335 32.03 1.22 13.24
CA TYR A 335 32.37 0.72 11.91
C TYR A 335 31.37 -0.32 11.41
N ASP A 336 31.07 -1.32 12.25
CA ASP A 336 30.14 -2.39 11.91
C ASP A 336 28.74 -1.84 11.66
N TYR A 337 28.27 -0.90 12.48
CA TYR A 337 27.00 -0.22 12.30
C TYR A 337 26.92 0.54 10.96
N ILE A 338 27.94 1.33 10.63
CA ILE A 338 27.99 2.06 9.35
C ILE A 338 27.97 1.08 8.16
N CYS A 339 28.69 -0.04 8.25
CA CYS A 339 28.68 -1.08 7.23
C CYS A 339 27.29 -1.72 7.07
N GLU A 340 26.62 -2.02 8.16
CA GLU A 340 25.27 -2.58 8.16
C GLU A 340 24.26 -1.62 7.52
N VAL A 341 24.25 -0.35 7.96
CA VAL A 341 23.36 0.69 7.41
C VAL A 341 23.59 0.85 5.91
N LYS A 342 24.84 0.91 5.46
CA LYS A 342 25.20 1.08 4.04
C LYS A 342 24.73 -0.09 3.18
N ASP A 343 24.88 -1.31 3.69
CA ASP A 343 24.57 -2.54 2.94
C ASP A 343 23.09 -2.96 3.04
N ASN A 344 22.28 -2.28 3.86
CA ASN A 344 20.84 -2.54 3.98
C ASN A 344 20.10 -2.32 2.66
N LEU A 345 19.17 -3.22 2.35
CA LEU A 345 18.30 -3.09 1.18
C LEU A 345 17.05 -2.30 1.54
N ILE A 346 16.85 -1.20 0.83
CA ILE A 346 15.67 -0.34 0.95
C ILE A 346 14.89 -0.32 -0.36
N LYS A 347 13.63 0.11 -0.29
CA LYS A 347 12.79 0.33 -1.47
C LYS A 347 13.18 1.68 -2.11
N ASN A 348 13.57 1.69 -3.38
CA ASN A 348 13.80 2.89 -4.18
C ASN A 348 12.49 3.37 -4.82
N GLY A 349 11.62 3.92 -3.97
CA GLY A 349 10.30 4.44 -4.38
C GLY A 349 9.20 3.38 -4.38
N LEU A 350 8.25 3.52 -5.30
CA LEU A 350 7.06 2.68 -5.42
C LEU A 350 7.03 1.90 -6.73
N HIS A 351 6.34 0.75 -6.75
CA HIS A 351 6.06 0.05 -7.99
C HIS A 351 4.99 0.80 -8.80
N ILE A 352 5.07 0.74 -10.13
CA ILE A 352 4.03 1.22 -11.03
C ILE A 352 3.55 0.01 -11.84
N LEU A 353 2.24 -0.27 -11.80
CA LEU A 353 1.68 -1.48 -12.40
C LEU A 353 2.02 -1.60 -13.89
N GLY A 354 2.58 -2.76 -14.26
CA GLY A 354 3.03 -3.02 -15.63
C GLY A 354 4.26 -2.20 -16.04
N ASN A 355 5.04 -1.70 -15.08
CA ASN A 355 6.33 -1.07 -15.32
C ASN A 355 7.44 -1.91 -14.68
N VAL A 356 8.33 -2.45 -15.50
CA VAL A 356 9.51 -3.18 -15.05
C VAL A 356 10.60 -2.14 -14.71
N PRO A 357 11.41 -2.33 -13.64
CA PRO A 357 12.56 -1.47 -13.38
C PRO A 357 13.48 -1.38 -14.60
N SER A 358 14.16 -0.25 -14.79
CA SER A 358 15.16 -0.06 -15.85
C SER A 358 16.46 0.50 -15.28
N ASP A 359 17.53 0.39 -16.06
CA ASP A 359 18.83 1.01 -15.75
C ASP A 359 19.35 0.59 -14.37
N GLU A 360 19.88 1.53 -13.58
CA GLU A 360 20.41 1.27 -12.25
C GLU A 360 19.40 0.58 -11.32
N ARG A 361 18.10 0.89 -11.44
CA ARG A 361 17.06 0.22 -10.63
C ARG A 361 16.92 -1.25 -10.97
N MET A 362 17.13 -1.63 -12.23
CA MET A 362 17.17 -3.04 -12.62
C MET A 362 18.44 -3.71 -12.08
N ASP A 363 19.60 -3.07 -12.23
CA ASP A 363 20.88 -3.63 -11.75
C ASP A 363 20.85 -3.88 -10.24
N GLN A 364 20.36 -2.90 -9.47
CA GLN A 364 20.19 -3.04 -8.02
C GLN A 364 19.17 -4.12 -7.66
N MET A 365 18.03 -4.20 -8.36
CA MET A 365 17.04 -5.24 -8.13
C MET A 365 17.60 -6.64 -8.40
N VAL A 366 18.34 -6.82 -9.49
CA VAL A 366 19.01 -8.10 -9.81
C VAL A 366 20.05 -8.43 -8.74
N TYR A 367 20.88 -7.47 -8.35
CA TYR A 367 21.84 -7.64 -7.26
C TYR A 367 21.16 -8.07 -5.96
N SER A 368 20.05 -7.43 -5.58
CA SER A 368 19.27 -7.80 -4.39
C SER A 368 18.76 -9.23 -4.43
N LEU A 369 18.29 -9.70 -5.60
CA LEU A 369 17.79 -11.07 -5.76
C LEU A 369 18.90 -12.14 -5.62
N VAL A 370 20.14 -11.81 -6.00
CA VAL A 370 21.29 -12.73 -5.92
C VAL A 370 22.16 -12.50 -4.68
N ARG A 371 21.73 -11.64 -3.75
CA ARG A 371 22.47 -11.33 -2.52
C ARG A 371 22.42 -12.49 -1.51
N THR A 372 21.40 -13.35 -1.58
CA THR A 372 21.23 -14.51 -0.70
C THR A 372 21.36 -15.82 -1.49
N ARG A 373 21.65 -16.92 -0.78
CA ARG A 373 21.63 -18.27 -1.38
C ARG A 373 20.23 -18.60 -1.89
N ASN A 374 20.17 -19.30 -3.02
CA ASN A 374 18.94 -19.88 -3.54
C ASN A 374 19.05 -21.41 -3.58
N GLY A 375 18.64 -22.05 -2.48
CA GLY A 375 18.83 -23.49 -2.29
C GLY A 375 20.32 -23.85 -2.31
N SER A 376 20.73 -24.65 -3.28
CA SER A 376 22.14 -25.05 -3.46
C SER A 376 22.99 -24.06 -4.25
N VAL A 377 22.39 -23.02 -4.84
CA VAL A 377 23.12 -22.01 -5.61
C VAL A 377 23.65 -20.95 -4.64
N PRO A 378 24.99 -20.75 -4.55
CA PRO A 378 25.57 -19.72 -3.68
C PRO A 378 25.13 -18.32 -4.12
N SER A 379 25.14 -17.37 -3.19
CA SER A 379 24.90 -15.97 -3.53
C SER A 379 26.03 -15.44 -4.42
N LEU A 380 25.79 -14.31 -5.09
CA LEU A 380 26.83 -13.62 -5.85
C LEU A 380 28.01 -13.23 -4.95
N ARG A 381 27.74 -12.79 -3.71
CA ARG A 381 28.77 -12.40 -2.75
C ARG A 381 29.63 -13.58 -2.31
N GLU A 382 29.00 -14.71 -2.02
CA GLU A 382 29.70 -15.95 -1.65
C GLU A 382 30.56 -16.48 -2.80
N SER A 383 30.04 -16.40 -4.02
CA SER A 383 30.77 -16.83 -5.21
C SER A 383 32.04 -15.99 -5.41
N VAL A 384 31.94 -14.67 -5.24
CA VAL A 384 33.09 -13.76 -5.32
C VAL A 384 34.07 -13.99 -4.17
N ALA A 385 33.59 -14.12 -2.93
CA ALA A 385 34.41 -14.39 -1.76
C ALA A 385 35.18 -15.71 -1.93
N GLY A 386 34.50 -16.78 -2.34
CA GLY A 386 35.10 -18.09 -2.55
C GLY A 386 36.18 -18.09 -3.63
N ILE A 387 35.99 -17.39 -4.76
CA ILE A 387 37.02 -17.22 -5.80
C ILE A 387 38.26 -16.49 -5.24
N ARG A 388 38.06 -15.58 -4.31
CA ARG A 388 39.13 -14.82 -3.64
C ARG A 388 39.75 -15.56 -2.45
N GLY A 389 39.27 -16.76 -2.13
CA GLY A 389 39.77 -17.56 -1.00
C GLY A 389 39.24 -17.13 0.36
N TYR A 390 38.14 -16.37 0.40
CA TYR A 390 37.48 -15.93 1.62
C TYR A 390 36.17 -16.68 1.84
N ASP A 391 35.81 -16.85 3.11
CA ASP A 391 34.51 -17.31 3.56
C ASP A 391 33.63 -16.09 3.89
N LEU A 392 32.41 -16.02 3.33
CA LEU A 392 31.57 -14.83 3.48
C LEU A 392 31.06 -14.66 4.91
N ASP A 393 30.75 -15.76 5.60
CA ASP A 393 30.25 -15.71 6.98
C ASP A 393 31.34 -15.16 7.91
N SER A 394 32.59 -15.64 7.73
CA SER A 394 33.77 -15.11 8.43
C SER A 394 34.02 -13.61 8.18
N LEU A 395 33.80 -13.14 6.94
CA LEU A 395 33.92 -11.72 6.60
C LEU A 395 32.80 -10.87 7.23
N ALA A 396 31.61 -11.43 7.39
CA ALA A 396 30.45 -10.75 7.98
C ALA A 396 30.52 -10.67 9.51
N GLU A 397 31.18 -11.63 10.18
CA GLU A 397 31.34 -11.64 11.65
C GLU A 397 32.32 -10.58 12.17
N THR A 398 33.30 -10.18 11.36
CA THR A 398 34.30 -9.16 11.75
C THR A 398 34.64 -8.19 10.60
N PRO A 399 33.69 -7.34 10.16
CA PRO A 399 33.92 -6.41 9.06
C PRO A 399 35.15 -5.51 9.27
N TYR A 400 35.30 -4.93 10.47
CA TYR A 400 36.42 -4.05 10.82
C TYR A 400 37.80 -4.71 10.74
N ALA A 401 37.89 -6.03 10.91
CA ALA A 401 39.16 -6.77 10.90
C ALA A 401 39.64 -7.09 9.47
N ASN A 402 38.77 -6.95 8.47
CA ASN A 402 39.01 -7.39 7.10
C ASN A 402 39.22 -6.24 6.09
N ASP A 403 39.06 -4.99 6.51
CA ASP A 403 39.16 -3.80 5.64
C ASP A 403 40.60 -3.36 5.32
N GLU A 404 41.62 -3.96 5.94
CA GLU A 404 43.03 -3.67 5.60
C GLU A 404 43.46 -4.19 4.21
N ARG A 405 42.57 -4.85 3.46
CA ARG A 405 42.89 -5.49 2.16
C ARG A 405 41.83 -5.31 1.06
N SER A 406 40.88 -4.37 1.19
CA SER A 406 39.85 -4.13 0.16
C SER A 406 40.27 -3.08 -0.88
#